data_AF-A0A7S4N1G0-F1
#
_entry.id   AF-A0A7S4N1G0-F1
#
_cell.length_a   1.000
_cell.length_b   1.000
_cell.length_c   1.000
_cell.angle_alpha   90.00
_cell.angle_beta   90.00
_cell.angle_gamma   90.00
#
_symmetry.space_group_name_H-M   'P 1'
#
loop_
_entity.id
_entity.type
_entity.pdbx_description
1 polymer ?
#
loop_
_entity_poly.entity_id
_entity_poly.type
_entity_poly.pdbx_seq_one_letter_code
_entity_poly.pdbx_strand_id
1 'polypeptide(L)'
;MHQWDGMEDPQQPWRMCLRDCLCQGKFINGRISSMIIYKGLSARTDRQAIPLPFGSRGGLLLHPSHATVDCAYGIDGATRELDDPGHPGCSEEFCDADDVVDQNGNVWCGFSGAPAMAWAPGDLKKLLETHAKSGAKWHAPGFHSGYNEVILNSARHNEQLPRAVEGFFVPKDQDPITTDLGFGILLDATKAHQAFLDEYGVTADQVPMLEFDPTNWDVPFSPYPYNWVRSG
;
A
#
# COMPACT_ATOMS: atom_id res chain seq x y z
N MET A 1 -2.22 -0.38 4.15
CA MET A 1 -3.12 -0.64 3.02
C MET A 1 -2.28 -0.83 1.79
N HIS A 2 -2.42 -1.97 1.14
CA HIS A 2 -1.70 -2.31 -0.09
C HIS A 2 -2.72 -2.33 -1.24
N GLN A 3 -2.46 -1.57 -2.30
CA GLN A 3 -3.24 -1.63 -3.53
C GLN A 3 -2.54 -2.55 -4.51
N TRP A 4 -3.33 -3.28 -5.29
CA TRP A 4 -2.78 -4.21 -6.25
C TRP A 4 -1.83 -3.52 -7.22
N ASP A 5 -0.60 -4.01 -7.30
CA ASP A 5 0.45 -3.40 -8.11
C ASP A 5 1.16 -4.38 -9.05
N GLY A 6 0.74 -5.65 -9.06
CA GLY A 6 1.31 -6.71 -9.89
C GLY A 6 2.42 -7.49 -9.19
N MET A 7 2.71 -7.18 -7.91
CA MET A 7 3.68 -7.90 -7.08
C MET A 7 3.07 -9.09 -6.34
N GLU A 8 1.80 -9.38 -6.58
CA GLU A 8 1.07 -10.49 -5.98
C GLU A 8 1.28 -11.80 -6.75
N ASP A 9 0.93 -12.93 -6.14
CA ASP A 9 0.79 -14.20 -6.86
C ASP A 9 -0.45 -14.13 -7.78
N PRO A 10 -0.33 -14.32 -9.10
CA PRO A 10 -1.47 -14.20 -10.02
C PRO A 10 -2.61 -15.19 -9.77
N GLN A 11 -2.35 -16.32 -9.11
CA GLN A 11 -3.35 -17.33 -8.78
C GLN A 11 -3.93 -17.14 -7.38
N GLN A 12 -3.15 -16.53 -6.48
CA GLN A 12 -3.51 -16.31 -5.08
C GLN A 12 -3.14 -14.87 -4.69
N PRO A 13 -3.87 -13.85 -5.16
CA PRO A 13 -3.44 -12.45 -5.08
C PRO A 13 -3.31 -11.89 -3.66
N TRP A 14 -3.77 -12.62 -2.64
CA TRP A 14 -3.49 -12.30 -1.24
C TRP A 14 -2.07 -12.70 -0.79
N ARG A 15 -1.37 -13.52 -1.58
CA ARG A 15 0.04 -13.88 -1.43
C ARG A 15 0.89 -12.96 -2.27
N MET A 16 2.09 -12.72 -1.76
CA MET A 16 3.05 -11.85 -2.39
C MET A 16 4.08 -12.68 -3.13
N CYS A 17 4.42 -12.27 -4.34
CA CYS A 17 5.54 -12.86 -5.05
C CYS A 17 6.83 -12.69 -4.23
N LEU A 18 7.70 -13.71 -4.25
CA LEU A 18 8.94 -13.74 -3.45
C LEU A 18 10.20 -13.46 -4.28
N ARG A 19 10.19 -13.85 -5.55
CA ARG A 19 11.31 -13.75 -6.49
C ARG A 19 10.76 -13.72 -7.90
N ASP A 20 11.53 -13.16 -8.82
CA ASP A 20 11.16 -13.06 -10.24
C ASP A 20 9.76 -12.44 -10.40
N CYS A 21 9.48 -11.41 -9.62
CA CYS A 21 8.19 -10.72 -9.61
C CYS A 21 8.17 -9.72 -10.74
N LEU A 22 7.14 -9.80 -11.60
CA LEU A 22 7.04 -8.95 -12.77
C LEU A 22 6.49 -7.57 -12.38
N CYS A 23 7.39 -6.59 -12.22
CA CYS A 23 7.04 -5.20 -11.94
C CYS A 23 7.48 -4.31 -13.10
N GLN A 24 6.54 -3.63 -13.76
CA GLN A 24 6.84 -2.65 -14.83
C GLN A 24 7.81 -3.18 -15.92
N GLY A 25 7.77 -4.48 -16.19
CA GLY A 25 8.49 -5.13 -17.29
C GLY A 25 9.86 -5.64 -16.88
N LYS A 26 10.15 -5.60 -15.59
CA LYS A 26 11.36 -6.14 -14.98
C LYS A 26 10.99 -7.21 -13.96
N PHE A 27 11.85 -8.21 -13.86
CA PHE A 27 11.78 -9.20 -12.79
C PHE A 27 12.56 -8.68 -11.60
N ILE A 28 11.92 -8.66 -10.43
CA ILE A 28 12.48 -8.11 -9.20
C ILE A 28 12.28 -9.07 -8.03
N ASN A 29 13.00 -8.87 -6.93
CA ASN A 29 12.72 -9.59 -5.70
C ASN A 29 11.39 -9.12 -5.08
N GLY A 30 10.76 -10.03 -4.34
CA GLY A 30 9.45 -9.81 -3.76
C GLY A 30 9.44 -8.73 -2.68
N ARG A 31 8.59 -7.72 -2.87
CA ARG A 31 8.23 -6.72 -1.85
C ARG A 31 6.74 -6.44 -1.87
N ILE A 32 6.23 -5.81 -0.81
CA ILE A 32 4.90 -5.23 -0.78
C ILE A 32 5.05 -3.71 -0.73
N SER A 33 4.56 -3.00 -1.76
CA SER A 33 4.34 -1.56 -1.66
C SER A 33 3.01 -1.29 -0.97
N SER A 34 3.03 -0.49 0.10
CA SER A 34 1.83 -0.18 0.86
C SER A 34 1.88 1.26 1.37
N MET A 35 0.77 1.72 1.95
CA MET A 35 0.70 3.00 2.64
C MET A 35 0.11 2.83 4.03
N ILE A 36 0.48 3.73 4.93
CA ILE A 36 -0.17 3.88 6.24
C ILE A 36 -1.16 5.03 6.16
N ILE A 37 -2.43 4.73 6.48
CA ILE A 37 -3.47 5.72 6.72
C ILE A 37 -3.53 5.99 8.23
N TYR A 38 -3.45 7.25 8.63
CA TYR A 38 -3.43 7.65 10.03
C TYR A 38 -4.04 9.04 10.20
N LYS A 39 -4.52 9.34 11.42
CA LYS A 39 -5.25 10.59 11.73
C LYS A 39 -4.48 11.87 11.41
N GLY A 40 -3.14 11.83 11.47
CA GLY A 40 -2.31 12.98 11.11
C GLY A 40 -2.45 13.40 9.65
N LEU A 41 -2.97 12.53 8.77
CA LEU A 41 -3.21 12.88 7.38
C LEU A 41 -4.33 13.93 7.22
N SER A 42 -5.41 13.86 8.01
CA SER A 42 -6.56 14.76 7.87
C SER A 42 -6.35 16.15 8.49
N ALA A 43 -5.28 16.34 9.27
CA ALA A 43 -4.98 17.61 9.93
C ALA A 43 -4.58 18.74 8.97
N ARG A 44 -4.28 18.39 7.71
CA ARG A 44 -3.80 19.31 6.69
C ARG A 44 -4.94 19.78 5.78
N THR A 45 -5.12 21.09 5.66
CA THR A 45 -6.20 21.70 4.87
C THR A 45 -6.06 21.49 3.37
N ASP A 46 -4.86 21.18 2.88
CA ASP A 46 -4.61 20.84 1.48
C ASP A 46 -5.00 19.40 1.13
N ARG A 47 -5.33 18.54 2.11
CA ARG A 47 -5.73 17.15 1.90
C ARG A 47 -7.24 17.01 1.88
N GLN A 48 -7.81 16.94 0.67
CA GLN A 48 -9.25 16.82 0.47
C GLN A 48 -9.74 15.37 0.57
N ALA A 49 -8.85 14.40 0.37
CA ALA A 49 -9.14 12.96 0.45
C ALA A 49 -7.92 12.20 0.98
N ILE A 50 -8.14 10.98 1.48
CA ILE A 50 -7.09 10.02 1.80
C ILE A 50 -6.34 9.73 0.50
N PRO A 51 -5.03 10.04 0.44
CA PRO A 51 -4.25 9.86 -0.79
C PRO A 51 -4.07 8.38 -1.10
N LEU A 52 -4.09 8.03 -2.39
CA LEU A 52 -3.87 6.68 -2.87
C LEU A 52 -2.67 6.65 -3.83
N PRO A 53 -1.88 5.56 -3.86
CA PRO A 53 -0.99 5.30 -4.97
C PRO A 53 -1.74 5.27 -6.31
N PHE A 54 -2.86 4.54 -6.37
CA PHE A 54 -3.66 4.35 -7.59
C PHE A 54 -5.13 4.72 -7.39
N GLY A 55 -5.75 5.39 -8.37
CA GLY A 55 -7.12 5.90 -8.21
C GLY A 55 -8.22 4.84 -8.27
N SER A 56 -7.98 3.72 -8.95
CA SER A 56 -9.02 2.73 -9.28
C SER A 56 -8.77 1.33 -8.73
N ARG A 57 -7.63 1.09 -8.09
CA ARG A 57 -7.21 -0.27 -7.74
C ARG A 57 -7.75 -0.69 -6.38
N GLY A 58 -8.32 -1.89 -6.33
CA GLY A 58 -8.60 -2.60 -5.09
C GLY A 58 -7.32 -3.03 -4.36
N GLY A 59 -7.48 -3.76 -3.27
CA GLY A 59 -6.32 -4.19 -2.49
C GLY A 59 -6.62 -4.95 -1.21
N LEU A 60 -5.61 -5.00 -0.35
CA LEU A 60 -5.65 -5.57 0.98
C LEU A 60 -5.54 -4.51 2.08
N LEU A 61 -6.35 -4.69 3.11
CA LEU A 61 -6.05 -4.19 4.44
C LEU A 61 -5.16 -5.21 5.13
N LEU A 62 -3.99 -4.75 5.58
CA LEU A 62 -2.98 -5.60 6.21
C LEU A 62 -3.07 -5.45 7.73
N HIS A 63 -3.01 -6.55 8.45
CA HIS A 63 -3.02 -6.56 9.91
C HIS A 63 -1.69 -6.00 10.45
N PRO A 64 -1.67 -4.85 11.15
CA PRO A 64 -0.43 -4.17 11.51
C PRO A 64 0.48 -5.02 12.41
N SER A 65 -0.08 -5.83 13.32
CA SER A 65 0.69 -6.74 14.18
C SER A 65 1.34 -7.92 13.45
N HIS A 66 0.99 -8.16 12.19
CA HIS A 66 1.55 -9.22 11.35
C HIS A 66 2.38 -8.68 10.18
N ALA A 67 2.43 -7.35 10.02
CA ALA A 67 3.25 -6.68 9.02
C ALA A 67 4.70 -6.52 9.52
N THR A 68 5.66 -6.87 8.68
CA THR A 68 7.10 -6.58 8.92
C THR A 68 7.52 -5.48 7.97
N VAL A 69 7.87 -4.32 8.52
CA VAL A 69 8.34 -3.15 7.76
C VAL A 69 9.83 -3.30 7.48
N ASP A 70 10.21 -3.27 6.21
CA ASP A 70 11.62 -3.24 5.79
C ASP A 70 12.13 -1.79 5.71
N CYS A 71 11.32 -0.88 5.19
CA CYS A 71 11.60 0.56 5.19
C CYS A 71 10.33 1.39 4.88
N ALA A 72 10.44 2.71 4.98
CA ALA A 72 9.34 3.62 4.64
C ALA A 72 9.84 4.92 3.98
N TYR A 73 8.92 5.65 3.35
CA TYR A 73 9.19 6.86 2.59
C TYR A 73 8.11 7.91 2.84
N GLY A 74 8.51 9.18 2.83
CA GLY A 74 7.59 10.31 2.95
C GLY A 74 6.77 10.63 1.69
N ILE A 75 7.08 9.93 0.59
CA ILE A 75 6.45 9.99 -0.73
C ILE A 75 6.66 8.61 -1.39
N ASP A 76 6.35 8.46 -2.67
CA ASP A 76 6.82 7.38 -3.53
C ASP A 76 8.35 7.19 -3.42
N GLY A 77 8.77 6.03 -2.91
CA GLY A 77 10.18 5.62 -2.81
C GLY A 77 10.81 5.32 -4.17
N ALA A 78 10.00 5.26 -5.22
CA ALA A 78 10.36 4.83 -6.55
C ALA A 78 10.96 3.41 -6.57
N THR A 79 11.49 3.06 -7.74
CA THR A 79 12.06 1.76 -8.03
C THR A 79 13.52 1.72 -7.55
N ARG A 80 13.77 1.57 -6.24
CA ARG A 80 15.12 1.47 -5.63
C ARG A 80 15.53 0.03 -5.36
N GLU A 81 16.82 -0.26 -5.56
CA GLU A 81 17.51 -1.51 -5.15
C GLU A 81 16.65 -2.77 -5.28
N LEU A 82 16.00 -2.93 -6.45
CA LEU A 82 15.02 -3.99 -6.68
C LEU A 82 15.62 -5.39 -6.65
N ASP A 83 16.93 -5.46 -6.89
CA ASP A 83 17.71 -6.69 -6.93
C ASP A 83 18.27 -7.05 -5.53
N ASP A 84 18.06 -6.20 -4.51
CA ASP A 84 18.47 -6.49 -3.14
C ASP A 84 17.72 -7.75 -2.63
N PRO A 85 18.44 -8.78 -2.16
CA PRO A 85 17.83 -10.04 -1.74
C PRO A 85 17.20 -10.00 -0.33
N GLY A 86 17.52 -8.99 0.47
CA GLY A 86 17.00 -8.81 1.83
C GLY A 86 15.83 -7.83 1.89
N HIS A 87 15.97 -6.68 1.25
CA HIS A 87 15.04 -5.54 1.37
C HIS A 87 14.79 -4.84 0.01
N PRO A 88 14.22 -5.55 -0.98
CA PRO A 88 13.95 -4.96 -2.29
C PRO A 88 13.02 -3.75 -2.17
N GLY A 89 13.39 -2.65 -2.81
CA GLY A 89 12.64 -1.38 -2.69
C GLY A 89 13.11 -0.47 -1.57
N CYS A 90 14.14 -0.84 -0.79
CA CYS A 90 14.75 0.01 0.24
C CYS A 90 16.11 0.54 -0.20
N SER A 91 16.46 1.79 0.14
CA SER A 91 17.83 2.28 -0.07
C SER A 91 18.79 1.67 0.95
N GLU A 92 20.05 1.47 0.54
CA GLU A 92 21.14 1.06 1.44
C GLU A 92 21.41 2.11 2.54
N GLU A 93 21.21 3.39 2.20
CA GLU A 93 21.33 4.51 3.14
C GLU A 93 19.96 4.97 3.61
N PHE A 94 19.77 5.03 4.93
CA PHE A 94 18.57 5.57 5.55
C PHE A 94 18.74 7.05 5.90
N CYS A 95 17.64 7.79 5.87
CA CYS A 95 17.55 9.11 6.46
C CYS A 95 17.99 9.09 7.93
N ASP A 96 18.76 10.09 8.33
CA ASP A 96 19.00 10.37 9.75
C ASP A 96 17.76 11.05 10.35
N ALA A 97 17.05 10.33 11.23
CA ALA A 97 15.83 10.80 11.86
C ALA A 97 16.06 11.99 12.83
N ASP A 98 17.29 12.24 13.25
CA ASP A 98 17.68 13.39 14.07
C ASP A 98 18.02 14.63 13.22
N ASP A 99 18.36 14.45 11.94
CA ASP A 99 18.72 15.52 11.02
C ASP A 99 17.80 15.53 9.78
N VAL A 100 16.52 15.82 9.98
CA VAL A 100 15.49 15.72 8.91
C VAL A 100 15.40 16.97 8.03
N VAL A 101 16.05 18.06 8.43
CA VAL A 101 16.06 19.36 7.74
C VAL A 101 17.46 19.70 7.29
N ASP A 102 17.61 20.22 6.08
CA ASP A 102 18.90 20.70 5.59
C ASP A 102 19.29 22.00 6.33
N GLN A 103 20.51 22.46 6.08
CA GLN A 103 21.02 23.74 6.59
C GLN A 103 20.16 24.97 6.23
N ASN A 104 19.25 24.86 5.27
CA ASN A 104 18.32 25.90 4.85
C ASN A 104 16.92 25.74 5.45
N GLY A 105 16.70 24.73 6.30
CA GLY A 105 15.41 24.39 6.90
C GLY A 105 14.45 23.62 5.99
N ASN A 106 14.90 23.15 4.82
CA ASN A 106 14.10 22.31 3.93
C ASN A 106 14.15 20.87 4.39
N VAL A 107 13.03 20.15 4.32
CA VAL A 107 13.02 18.73 4.67
C VAL A 107 13.69 17.92 3.55
N TRP A 108 14.89 17.40 3.78
CA TRP A 108 15.67 16.68 2.76
C TRP A 108 15.47 15.16 2.81
N CYS A 109 14.90 14.63 3.90
CA CYS A 109 14.61 13.20 4.08
C CYS A 109 13.42 12.65 3.26
N GLY A 110 13.37 12.96 1.96
CA GLY A 110 12.51 12.25 1.01
C GLY A 110 11.03 12.63 1.04
N PHE A 111 10.69 13.89 1.33
CA PHE A 111 9.30 14.38 1.23
C PHE A 111 9.02 15.17 -0.05
N SER A 112 10.03 15.35 -0.88
CA SER A 112 9.96 15.98 -2.19
C SER A 112 11.06 15.44 -3.10
N GLY A 113 10.80 15.37 -4.40
CA GLY A 113 11.76 14.86 -5.38
C GLY A 113 11.79 13.33 -5.45
N ALA A 114 12.40 12.83 -6.52
CA ALA A 114 12.64 11.41 -6.72
C ALA A 114 14.11 11.20 -7.14
N PRO A 115 14.80 10.19 -6.60
CA PRO A 115 14.27 9.19 -5.67
C PRO A 115 14.30 9.67 -4.20
N ALA A 116 13.25 9.38 -3.43
CA ALA A 116 13.17 9.75 -2.00
C ALA A 116 14.13 8.89 -1.15
N MET A 117 14.66 9.43 -0.05
CA MET A 117 15.46 8.63 0.89
C MET A 117 14.56 7.73 1.74
N ALA A 118 14.97 6.49 1.97
CA ALA A 118 14.26 5.58 2.84
C ALA A 118 14.46 5.96 4.31
N TRP A 119 13.50 5.59 5.12
CA TRP A 119 13.54 5.67 6.57
C TRP A 119 13.61 4.26 7.13
N ALA A 120 14.44 4.08 8.16
CA ALA A 120 14.56 2.80 8.83
C ALA A 120 13.25 2.45 9.56
N PRO A 121 12.92 1.16 9.75
CA PRO A 121 11.71 0.74 10.44
C PRO A 121 11.54 1.34 11.85
N GLY A 122 12.65 1.53 12.57
CA GLY A 122 12.66 2.12 13.91
C GLY A 122 12.17 3.57 13.97
N ASP A 123 12.27 4.30 12.85
CA ASP A 123 11.98 5.73 12.77
C ASP A 123 10.60 6.04 12.19
N LEU A 124 9.77 5.00 11.97
CA LEU A 124 8.45 5.13 11.34
C LEU A 124 7.56 6.18 12.03
N LYS A 125 7.61 6.27 13.36
CA LYS A 125 6.86 7.29 14.10
C LYS A 125 7.29 8.71 13.69
N LYS A 126 8.59 8.96 13.67
CA LYS A 126 9.18 10.27 13.31
C LYS A 126 8.88 10.61 11.85
N LEU A 127 8.95 9.63 10.96
CA LEU A 127 8.52 9.76 9.57
C LEU A 127 7.06 10.24 9.50
N LEU A 128 6.12 9.55 10.14
CA LEU A 128 4.69 9.87 10.04
C LEU A 128 4.34 11.23 10.67
N GLU A 129 5.00 11.59 11.77
CA GLU A 129 4.89 12.92 12.40
C GLU A 129 5.42 14.04 11.49
N THR A 130 6.51 13.77 10.78
CA THR A 130 7.09 14.72 9.80
C THR A 130 6.23 14.80 8.54
N HIS A 131 5.77 13.67 8.03
CA HIS A 131 4.86 13.58 6.88
C HIS A 131 3.56 14.36 7.10
N ALA A 132 3.02 14.32 8.32
CA ALA A 132 1.83 15.07 8.69
C ALA A 132 2.01 16.59 8.60
N LYS A 133 3.25 17.09 8.68
CA LYS A 133 3.57 18.53 8.60
C LYS A 133 4.08 18.93 7.22
N SER A 134 4.95 18.11 6.65
CA SER A 134 5.81 18.48 5.52
C SER A 134 5.68 17.56 4.31
N GLY A 135 4.83 16.54 4.35
CA GLY A 135 4.59 15.66 3.21
C GLY A 135 4.10 16.39 1.95
N ALA A 136 4.21 15.72 0.81
CA ALA A 136 3.73 16.27 -0.45
C ALA A 136 2.25 16.69 -0.36
N LYS A 137 1.92 17.76 -1.08
CA LYS A 137 0.54 18.23 -1.16
C LYS A 137 -0.32 17.20 -1.87
N TRP A 138 -1.58 17.13 -1.47
CA TRP A 138 -2.60 16.41 -2.23
C TRP A 138 -3.06 17.27 -3.40
N HIS A 139 -3.21 16.65 -4.57
CA HIS A 139 -3.69 17.26 -5.80
C HIS A 139 -4.68 16.32 -6.46
N ALA A 140 -5.80 16.85 -6.95
CA ALA A 140 -6.73 16.09 -7.78
C ALA A 140 -6.00 15.56 -9.03
N PRO A 141 -6.25 14.32 -9.47
CA PRO A 141 -7.31 13.39 -9.02
C PRO A 141 -7.02 12.59 -7.73
N GLY A 142 -5.94 12.88 -7.00
CA GLY A 142 -5.66 12.33 -5.68
C GLY A 142 -4.84 11.04 -5.67
N PHE A 143 -4.57 10.46 -6.84
CA PHE A 143 -3.65 9.35 -7.01
C PHE A 143 -2.20 9.83 -7.28
N HIS A 144 -1.20 9.04 -6.88
CA HIS A 144 0.22 9.40 -6.89
C HIS A 144 0.56 10.75 -6.22
N SER A 145 -0.27 11.21 -5.29
CA SER A 145 -0.14 12.54 -4.67
C SER A 145 -0.38 12.47 -3.17
N GLY A 146 0.60 12.94 -2.39
CA GLY A 146 0.46 13.16 -0.94
C GLY A 146 0.44 11.89 -0.07
N TYR A 147 0.63 10.70 -0.65
CA TYR A 147 0.73 9.43 0.06
C TYR A 147 2.15 9.20 0.60
N ASN A 148 2.26 8.37 1.65
CA ASN A 148 3.52 7.79 2.11
C ASN A 148 3.61 6.36 1.57
N GLU A 149 4.82 5.87 1.30
CA GLU A 149 5.06 4.48 0.93
C GLU A 149 5.74 3.74 2.09
N VAL A 150 5.32 2.51 2.35
CA VAL A 150 5.92 1.59 3.32
C VAL A 150 6.15 0.26 2.63
N ILE A 151 7.40 -0.18 2.65
CA ILE A 151 7.83 -1.45 2.08
C ILE A 151 7.73 -2.51 3.16
N LEU A 152 6.97 -3.56 2.86
CA LEU A 152 6.81 -4.70 3.75
C LEU A 152 7.43 -5.96 3.15
N ASN A 153 7.85 -6.83 4.05
CA ASN A 153 8.50 -8.08 3.70
C ASN A 153 7.49 -9.11 3.17
N SER A 154 7.60 -9.46 1.89
CA SER A 154 6.70 -10.44 1.23
C SER A 154 6.76 -11.84 1.83
N ALA A 155 7.94 -12.31 2.23
CA ALA A 155 8.09 -13.64 2.83
C ALA A 155 7.39 -13.71 4.20
N ARG A 156 7.60 -12.71 5.06
CA ARG A 156 6.94 -12.63 6.36
C ARG A 156 5.43 -12.49 6.24
N HIS A 157 4.94 -11.70 5.29
CA HIS A 157 3.50 -11.62 5.01
C HIS A 157 2.93 -13.00 4.68
N ASN A 158 3.56 -13.72 3.73
CA ASN A 158 3.11 -15.04 3.31
C ASN A 158 3.13 -16.07 4.45
N GLU A 159 4.12 -16.03 5.34
CA GLU A 159 4.22 -16.90 6.52
C GLU A 159 3.09 -16.66 7.54
N GLN A 160 2.49 -15.47 7.57
CA GLN A 160 1.47 -15.08 8.55
C GLN A 160 0.04 -15.26 8.04
N LEU A 161 -0.17 -15.70 6.80
CA LEU A 161 -1.51 -15.93 6.26
C LEU A 161 -2.25 -17.06 7.01
N PRO A 162 -3.57 -16.93 7.21
CA PRO A 162 -4.44 -15.84 6.74
C PRO A 162 -4.38 -14.57 7.60
N ARG A 163 -3.78 -14.61 8.81
CA ARG A 163 -3.84 -13.54 9.82
C ARG A 163 -3.21 -12.22 9.39
N ALA A 164 -2.36 -12.22 8.36
CA ALA A 164 -1.77 -11.01 7.80
C ALA A 164 -2.80 -10.08 7.12
N VAL A 165 -3.98 -10.60 6.77
CA VAL A 165 -5.02 -9.86 6.04
C VAL A 165 -6.19 -9.55 6.97
N GLU A 166 -6.51 -8.26 7.10
CA GLU A 166 -7.69 -7.76 7.84
C GLU A 166 -8.93 -7.68 6.96
N GLY A 167 -8.75 -7.57 5.65
CA GLY A 167 -9.86 -7.39 4.73
C GLY A 167 -9.39 -7.12 3.32
N PHE A 168 -10.33 -7.22 2.39
CA PHE A 168 -10.16 -6.83 1.00
C PHE A 168 -10.95 -5.54 0.77
N PHE A 169 -10.50 -4.70 -0.14
CA PHE A 169 -11.24 -3.48 -0.46
C PHE A 169 -11.28 -3.15 -1.94
N VAL A 170 -12.30 -2.39 -2.31
CA VAL A 170 -12.46 -1.75 -3.62
C VAL A 170 -12.75 -0.27 -3.36
N PRO A 171 -12.07 0.68 -4.02
CA PRO A 171 -12.40 2.09 -3.88
C PRO A 171 -13.84 2.35 -4.36
N LYS A 172 -14.52 3.26 -3.68
CA LYS A 172 -15.89 3.67 -3.99
C LYS A 172 -16.01 4.13 -5.44
N ASP A 173 -17.13 3.77 -6.07
CA ASP A 173 -17.43 4.08 -7.47
C ASP A 173 -16.44 3.46 -8.48
N GLN A 174 -15.65 2.45 -8.08
CA GLN A 174 -14.76 1.70 -8.96
C GLN A 174 -15.24 0.26 -9.17
N ASP A 175 -14.85 -0.32 -10.32
CA ASP A 175 -15.10 -1.72 -10.63
C ASP A 175 -14.19 -2.62 -9.76
N PRO A 176 -14.71 -3.69 -9.15
CA PRO A 176 -13.89 -4.66 -8.43
C PRO A 176 -12.85 -5.35 -9.33
N ILE A 177 -13.05 -5.34 -10.65
CA ILE A 177 -12.11 -5.81 -11.66
C ILE A 177 -11.15 -4.67 -12.01
N THR A 178 -9.93 -4.78 -11.51
CA THR A 178 -8.85 -3.84 -11.80
C THR A 178 -8.10 -4.29 -13.06
N THR A 179 -8.01 -3.42 -14.06
CA THR A 179 -7.44 -3.69 -15.40
C THR A 179 -5.92 -3.50 -15.53
N ASP A 180 -5.26 -3.04 -14.48
CA ASP A 180 -3.91 -2.50 -14.62
C ASP A 180 -3.00 -2.94 -13.46
N LEU A 181 -2.61 -4.21 -13.44
CA LEU A 181 -1.47 -4.68 -12.64
C LEU A 181 -0.14 -4.59 -13.41
N GLY A 182 -0.12 -3.82 -14.50
CA GLY A 182 0.84 -4.03 -15.59
C GLY A 182 0.47 -5.29 -16.41
N PHE A 183 0.71 -5.24 -17.72
CA PHE A 183 0.60 -6.39 -18.63
C PHE A 183 -0.82 -6.93 -18.93
N GLY A 184 -1.87 -6.18 -18.62
CA GLY A 184 -3.25 -6.55 -18.97
C GLY A 184 -3.82 -7.72 -18.15
N ILE A 185 -3.23 -7.97 -16.97
CA ILE A 185 -3.78 -8.92 -16.00
C ILE A 185 -4.94 -8.24 -15.28
N LEU A 186 -6.11 -8.87 -15.36
CA LEU A 186 -7.31 -8.46 -14.64
C LEU A 186 -7.33 -9.13 -13.27
N LEU A 187 -7.44 -8.36 -12.20
CA LEU A 187 -7.67 -8.89 -10.87
C LEU A 187 -9.05 -8.45 -10.38
N ASP A 188 -9.88 -9.44 -10.12
CA ASP A 188 -11.22 -9.26 -9.53
C ASP A 188 -11.12 -9.42 -8.01
N ALA A 189 -11.18 -8.30 -7.29
CA ALA A 189 -11.04 -8.27 -5.84
C ALA A 189 -12.13 -9.10 -5.13
N THR A 190 -13.33 -9.20 -5.71
CA THR A 190 -14.43 -9.98 -5.13
C THR A 190 -14.18 -11.49 -5.25
N LYS A 191 -13.65 -11.94 -6.38
CA LYS A 191 -13.25 -13.34 -6.58
C LYS A 191 -12.02 -13.71 -5.74
N ALA A 192 -11.04 -12.81 -5.67
CA ALA A 192 -9.89 -12.97 -4.80
C ALA A 192 -10.31 -13.16 -3.34
N HIS A 193 -11.22 -12.31 -2.86
CA HIS A 193 -11.76 -12.43 -1.51
C HIS A 193 -12.49 -13.76 -1.29
N GLN A 194 -13.40 -14.16 -2.18
CA GLN A 194 -14.11 -15.44 -2.05
C GLN A 194 -13.14 -16.63 -2.02
N ALA A 195 -12.16 -16.65 -2.92
CA ALA A 195 -11.17 -17.71 -2.96
C ALA A 195 -10.28 -17.74 -1.71
N PHE A 196 -9.98 -16.58 -1.11
CA PHE A 196 -9.28 -16.50 0.17
C PHE A 196 -10.10 -17.11 1.32
N LEU A 197 -11.40 -16.77 1.40
CA LEU A 197 -12.29 -17.35 2.40
C LEU A 197 -12.36 -18.88 2.26
N ASP A 198 -12.49 -19.37 1.02
CA ASP A 198 -12.57 -20.79 0.71
C ASP A 198 -11.26 -21.53 1.04
N GLU A 199 -10.10 -20.96 0.69
CA GLU A 199 -8.77 -21.53 0.95
C GLU A 199 -8.49 -21.69 2.44
N TYR A 200 -8.82 -20.68 3.25
CA TYR A 200 -8.46 -20.66 4.68
C TYR A 200 -9.61 -21.03 5.62
N GLY A 201 -10.82 -21.27 5.11
CA GLY A 201 -12.00 -21.59 5.91
C GLY A 201 -12.39 -20.50 6.90
N VAL A 202 -12.09 -19.24 6.59
CA VAL A 202 -12.47 -18.05 7.40
C VAL A 202 -13.76 -17.43 6.85
N THR A 203 -14.45 -16.66 7.68
CA THR A 203 -15.73 -16.02 7.29
C THR A 203 -15.54 -14.57 6.83
N ALA A 204 -16.52 -14.05 6.10
CA ALA A 204 -16.58 -12.64 5.71
C ALA A 204 -16.70 -11.66 6.90
N ASP A 205 -17.08 -12.16 8.09
CA ASP A 205 -17.06 -11.35 9.31
C ASP A 205 -15.65 -11.25 9.91
N GLN A 206 -14.80 -12.27 9.67
CA GLN A 206 -13.41 -12.29 10.15
C GLN A 206 -12.48 -11.54 9.20
N VAL A 207 -12.70 -11.67 7.89
CA VAL A 207 -11.99 -10.95 6.84
C VAL A 207 -13.04 -10.40 5.89
N PRO A 208 -13.49 -9.15 6.04
CA PRO A 208 -14.54 -8.57 5.20
C PRO A 208 -14.05 -8.10 3.84
N MET A 209 -15.01 -8.02 2.91
CA MET A 209 -14.92 -7.21 1.70
C MET A 209 -15.49 -5.81 1.97
N LEU A 210 -14.71 -4.79 1.68
CA LEU A 210 -15.01 -3.40 2.02
C LEU A 210 -15.07 -2.50 0.79
N GLU A 211 -15.95 -1.51 0.83
CA GLU A 211 -15.87 -0.34 -0.03
C GLU A 211 -15.05 0.74 0.68
N PHE A 212 -14.09 1.35 -0.03
CA PHE A 212 -13.23 2.40 0.51
C PHE A 212 -13.61 3.77 -0.07
N ASP A 213 -14.11 4.67 0.76
CA ASP A 213 -14.40 6.07 0.41
C ASP A 213 -13.25 6.98 0.85
N PRO A 214 -12.34 7.40 -0.06
CA PRO A 214 -11.21 8.24 0.31
C PRO A 214 -11.64 9.64 0.79
N THR A 215 -12.87 10.07 0.54
CA THR A 215 -13.37 11.39 0.96
C THR A 215 -13.94 11.37 2.38
N ASN A 216 -14.23 10.19 2.93
CA ASN A 216 -14.75 10.01 4.28
C ASN A 216 -13.62 9.73 5.28
N TRP A 217 -13.06 10.78 5.87
CA TRP A 217 -11.96 10.67 6.84
C TRP A 217 -12.34 9.99 8.16
N ASP A 218 -13.62 10.03 8.55
CA ASP A 218 -14.07 9.51 9.84
C ASP A 218 -14.36 8.01 9.76
N VAL A 219 -15.00 7.58 8.66
CA VAL A 219 -15.38 6.19 8.41
C VAL A 219 -15.08 5.83 6.96
N PRO A 220 -13.79 5.65 6.60
CA PRO A 220 -13.39 5.45 5.21
C PRO A 220 -13.77 4.09 4.65
N PHE A 221 -14.16 3.13 5.49
CA PHE A 221 -14.54 1.79 5.06
C PHE A 221 -15.99 1.48 5.44
N SER A 222 -16.74 0.94 4.49
CA SER A 222 -18.09 0.40 4.65
C SER A 222 -18.16 -1.02 4.09
N PRO A 223 -19.15 -1.83 4.48
CA PRO A 223 -19.37 -3.14 3.84
C PRO A 223 -19.55 -2.98 2.32
N TYR A 224 -18.84 -3.80 1.54
CA TYR A 224 -18.99 -3.80 0.09
C TYR A 224 -20.35 -4.40 -0.31
N PRO A 225 -21.16 -3.73 -1.16
CA PRO A 225 -22.44 -4.27 -1.59
C PRO A 225 -22.22 -5.42 -2.57
N TYR A 226 -22.23 -6.64 -2.07
CA TYR A 226 -22.24 -7.84 -2.91
C TYR A 226 -23.52 -7.89 -3.76
N ASN A 227 -23.48 -7.28 -4.93
CA ASN A 227 -24.48 -7.52 -5.96
C ASN A 227 -24.17 -8.87 -6.60
N TRP A 228 -24.57 -9.95 -5.93
CA TRP A 228 -24.58 -11.29 -6.52
C TRP A 228 -25.58 -11.30 -7.69
N VAL A 229 -25.15 -10.86 -8.88
CA VAL A 229 -25.78 -11.34 -10.10
C VAL A 229 -25.23 -12.75 -10.30
N ARG A 230 -25.93 -13.75 -9.75
CA ARG A 230 -25.82 -15.13 -10.24
C ARG A 230 -26.32 -15.14 -11.68
N SER A 231 -25.48 -14.76 -12.62
CA SER A 231 -25.70 -15.01 -14.03
C SER A 231 -25.14 -16.38 -14.38
N GLY A 232 -26.07 -17.35 -14.50
CA GLY A 232 -25.96 -18.53 -15.37
C GLY A 232 -25.18 -19.71 -14.83
#